data_AF-A0A7X9DPW7-F1
#
_entry.id   AF-A0A7X9DPW7-F1
#
_cell.length_a   1.000
_cell.length_b   1.000
_cell.length_c   1.000
_cell.angle_alpha   90.00
_cell.angle_beta   90.00
_cell.angle_gamma   90.00
#
_symmetry.space_group_name_H-M   'P 1'
#
loop_
_entity.id
_entity.type
_entity.pdbx_description
1 polymer ?
#
loop_
_entity_poly.entity_id
_entity_poly.type
_entity_poly.pdbx_seq_one_letter_code
_entity_poly.pdbx_strand_id
1 'polypeptide(L)' 'IDFSLQTAFPYLRFHGRNGWYNSDYTEEELRKAAVYFAGLTLSREQPGFAFFNNDFGGFAPRNAIRLMEMTRELVV' A
#
# COMPACT_ATOMS: atom_id res chain seq x y z
N ILE A 1 -11.27 26.23 -14.45
CA ILE A 1 -10.42 25.11 -14.92
C ILE A 1 -10.21 24.23 -13.71
N ASP A 2 -10.78 23.03 -13.72
CA ASP A 2 -10.61 22.05 -12.65
C ASP A 2 -9.39 21.19 -13.00
N PHE A 3 -8.37 21.23 -12.16
CA PHE A 3 -7.13 20.45 -12.29
C PHE A 3 -7.19 19.22 -11.38
N SER A 4 -8.24 18.41 -11.46
CA SER A 4 -8.28 17.14 -10.72
C SER A 4 -7.39 16.10 -11.40
N LEU A 5 -6.07 16.24 -11.23
CA LEU A 5 -5.08 15.19 -11.52
C LEU A 5 -5.22 14.07 -10.49
N GLN A 6 -6.26 13.25 -10.64
CA GLN A 6 -6.33 11.97 -9.96
C GLN A 6 -5.82 10.90 -10.92
N THR A 7 -4.93 10.04 -10.45
CA THR A 7 -4.60 8.80 -11.17
C THR A 7 -5.89 8.05 -11.46
N ALA A 8 -6.00 7.40 -12.63
CA ALA A 8 -7.19 6.66 -13.02
C ALA A 8 -7.53 5.50 -12.06
N PHE A 9 -6.53 5.08 -11.27
CA PHE A 9 -6.59 3.97 -10.32
C PHE A 9 -5.95 4.37 -8.97
N PRO A 10 -6.36 3.75 -7.85
CA PRO A 10 -5.64 3.87 -6.57
C PRO A 10 -4.17 3.45 -6.70
N TYR A 11 -3.27 4.26 -6.13
CA TYR A 11 -1.82 4.04 -6.25
C TYR A 11 -1.11 4.39 -4.94
N LEU A 12 -0.41 3.43 -4.34
CA LEU A 12 0.37 3.62 -3.11
C LEU A 12 1.85 3.26 -3.31
N ARG A 13 2.74 4.07 -2.72
CA ARG A 13 4.19 3.81 -2.65
C ARG A 13 4.69 3.88 -1.21
N PHE A 14 5.41 2.84 -0.80
CA PHE A 14 5.94 2.68 0.55
C PHE A 14 7.46 2.86 0.54
N HIS A 15 7.96 3.97 1.10
CA HIS A 15 9.38 4.33 1.05
C HIS A 15 10.17 4.01 2.33
N GLY A 16 9.51 3.46 3.36
CA GLY A 16 10.06 3.31 4.70
C GLY A 16 9.95 4.60 5.53
N ARG A 17 9.91 4.47 6.86
CA ARG A 17 9.56 5.59 7.76
C ARG A 17 10.63 6.67 7.94
N ASN A 18 11.91 6.28 8.05
CA ASN A 18 12.94 7.15 8.66
C ASN A 18 14.24 7.27 7.84
N GLY A 19 14.17 7.09 6.53
CA GLY A 19 15.32 7.28 5.62
C GLY A 19 16.07 5.99 5.29
N TRP A 20 16.65 5.99 4.07
CA TRP A 20 17.42 4.91 3.44
C TRP A 20 16.68 3.62 3.06
N TYR A 21 15.35 3.64 2.91
CA TYR A 21 14.59 2.46 2.45
C TYR A 21 14.71 1.24 3.39
N ASN A 22 15.22 1.44 4.61
CA ASN A 22 15.54 0.41 5.60
C ASN A 22 14.53 0.39 6.74
N SER A 23 13.26 0.20 6.39
CA SER A 23 12.20 0.09 7.38
C SER A 23 11.38 -1.14 7.10
N ASP A 24 11.37 -2.03 8.07
CA ASP A 24 10.36 -3.04 8.18
C ASP A 24 9.07 -2.41 8.70
N TYR A 25 7.98 -2.51 7.95
CA TYR A 25 6.70 -1.99 8.40
C TYR A 25 6.13 -2.94 9.45
N THR A 26 5.64 -2.37 10.54
CA THR A 26 4.94 -3.13 11.58
C THR A 26 3.59 -3.63 11.06
N GLU A 27 3.08 -4.69 11.68
CA GLU A 27 1.74 -5.24 11.41
C GLU A 27 0.64 -4.16 11.46
N GLU A 28 0.71 -3.27 12.45
CA GLU A 28 -0.28 -2.20 12.63
C GLU A 28 -0.25 -1.18 11.49
N GLU A 29 0.94 -0.86 10.97
CA GLU A 29 1.11 0.04 9.85
C GLU A 29 0.60 -0.58 8.55
N LEU A 30 0.91 -1.86 8.32
CA LEU A 30 0.40 -2.60 7.17
C LEU A 30 -1.12 -2.76 7.24
N ARG A 31 -1.69 -2.97 8.44
CA ARG A 31 -3.15 -3.06 8.63
C ARG A 31 -3.84 -1.74 8.31
N LYS A 32 -3.32 -0.61 8.78
CA LYS A 32 -3.83 0.72 8.42
C LYS A 32 -3.77 0.96 6.92
N ALA A 33 -2.66 0.59 6.29
CA ALA A 33 -2.50 0.71 4.84
C ALA A 33 -3.49 -0.20 4.08
N ALA A 34 -3.70 -1.44 4.54
CA ALA A 34 -4.63 -2.39 3.93
C ALA A 34 -6.08 -1.88 3.96
N VAL A 35 -6.53 -1.37 5.11
CA VAL A 35 -7.87 -0.79 5.26
C VAL A 35 -8.06 0.41 4.33
N TYR A 36 -7.08 1.32 4.30
CA TYR A 36 -7.13 2.48 3.43
C TYR A 36 -7.16 2.10 1.94
N PHE A 37 -6.30 1.15 1.53
CA PHE A 37 -6.19 0.70 0.16
C PHE A 37 -7.42 -0.08 -0.33
N ALA A 38 -7.97 -0.97 0.51
CA ALA A 38 -9.22 -1.67 0.23
C ALA A 38 -10.38 -0.68 0.08
N GLY A 39 -10.51 0.30 0.99
CA GLY A 39 -11.53 1.33 0.87
C GLY A 39 -11.43 2.16 -0.41
N LEU A 40 -10.22 2.52 -0.82
CA LEU A 40 -9.98 3.25 -2.08
C LEU A 40 -10.33 2.43 -3.32
N THR A 41 -9.96 1.16 -3.36
CA THR A 41 -10.23 0.28 -4.51
C THR A 41 -11.72 -0.02 -4.65
N LEU A 42 -12.41 -0.30 -3.54
CA LEU A 42 -13.85 -0.51 -3.52
C LEU A 42 -14.62 0.76 -3.89
N SER A 43 -14.29 1.91 -3.31
CA SER A 43 -15.02 3.17 -3.57
C SER A 43 -14.85 3.70 -4.99
N ARG A 44 -13.74 3.35 -5.66
CA ARG A 44 -13.47 3.78 -7.04
C ARG A 44 -13.85 2.74 -8.08
N GLU A 45 -14.21 1.52 -7.67
CA GLU A 45 -14.46 0.37 -8.55
C GLU A 45 -13.32 0.15 -9.57
N GLN A 46 -12.07 0.33 -9.13
CA GLN A 46 -10.87 0.23 -9.95
C GLN A 46 -9.81 -0.62 -9.26
N PRO A 47 -9.00 -1.39 -10.00
CA PRO A 47 -7.86 -2.10 -9.42
C PRO A 47 -6.87 -1.10 -8.85
N GLY A 48 -6.38 -1.37 -7.64
CA GLY A 48 -5.33 -0.59 -7.01
C GLY A 48 -3.96 -1.19 -7.25
N PHE A 49 -2.92 -0.35 -7.20
CA PHE A 49 -1.54 -0.80 -7.26
C PHE A 49 -0.74 -0.28 -6.06
N ALA A 50 -0.01 -1.18 -5.39
CA ALA A 50 0.82 -0.89 -4.23
C ALA A 50 2.27 -1.31 -4.50
N PHE A 51 3.23 -0.40 -4.32
CA PHE A 51 4.65 -0.65 -4.57
C PHE A 51 5.49 -0.41 -3.31
N PHE A 52 6.25 -1.42 -2.90
CA PHE A 52 7.18 -1.33 -1.78
C PHE A 52 8.59 -1.00 -2.29
N ASN A 53 9.13 0.12 -1.82
CA ASN A 53 10.46 0.61 -2.13
C ASN A 53 11.42 0.49 -0.93
N ASN A 54 10.99 -0.09 0.19
CA ASN A 54 11.80 -0.36 1.38
C ASN A 54 12.62 -1.67 1.22
N ASP A 55 13.40 -1.76 0.15
CA ASP A 55 14.10 -2.96 -0.29
C ASP A 55 15.38 -3.27 0.52
N PHE A 56 15.92 -2.30 1.23
CA PHE A 56 17.06 -2.53 2.12
C PHE A 56 16.72 -3.59 3.17
N GLY A 57 17.56 -4.63 3.29
CA GLY A 57 17.32 -5.75 4.20
C GLY A 57 16.26 -6.77 3.73
N GLY A 58 15.72 -6.63 2.51
CA GLY A 58 14.75 -7.58 1.96
C GLY A 58 13.33 -7.44 2.53
N PHE A 59 12.99 -6.30 3.13
CA PHE A 59 11.69 -6.08 3.75
C PHE A 59 10.55 -5.89 2.75
N ALA A 60 10.82 -5.28 1.59
CA ALA A 60 9.81 -4.98 0.59
C ALA A 60 8.96 -6.21 0.17
N PRO A 61 9.52 -7.36 -0.21
CA PRO A 61 8.72 -8.55 -0.55
C PRO A 61 7.88 -9.07 0.62
N ARG A 62 8.43 -9.11 1.83
CA ARG A 62 7.70 -9.57 3.02
C ARG A 62 6.51 -8.66 3.32
N ASN A 63 6.73 -7.36 3.28
CA ASN A 63 5.70 -6.36 3.56
C ASN A 63 4.62 -6.35 2.48
N ALA A 64 5.00 -6.59 1.22
CA ALA A 64 4.05 -6.77 0.12
C ALA A 64 3.17 -8.00 0.29
N ILE A 65 3.75 -9.17 0.60
CA ILE A 65 2.99 -10.39 0.87
C ILE A 65 2.01 -10.16 2.01
N ARG A 66 2.49 -9.55 3.09
CA ARG A 66 1.65 -9.32 4.27
C ARG A 66 0.51 -8.33 4.00
N LEU A 67 0.76 -7.28 3.21
CA LEU A 67 -0.30 -6.37 2.76
C LEU A 67 -1.34 -7.11 1.91
N MET A 68 -0.93 -8.00 1.00
CA MET A 68 -1.86 -8.79 0.17
C MET A 68 -2.77 -9.70 1.00
N GLU A 69 -2.22 -10.37 2.02
CA GLU A 69 -3.01 -11.19 2.94
C GLU A 69 -4.09 -10.35 3.66
N MET A 70 -3.68 -9.23 4.27
CA MET A 70 -4.60 -8.33 4.98
C MET A 70 -5.66 -7.73 4.06
N THR A 71 -5.29 -7.30 2.85
CA THR A 71 -6.27 -6.78 1.88
C THR A 71 -7.24 -7.87 1.43
N ARG A 72 -6.77 -9.11 1.24
CA ARG A 72 -7.66 -10.23 0.90
C ARG A 72 -8.70 -10.47 1.98
N GLU A 73 -8.30 -10.46 3.26
CA GLU A 73 -9.21 -10.62 4.40
C GLU A 73 -10.32 -9.55 4.47
N LEU A 74 -10.06 -8.34 3.93
CA LEU A 74 -10.98 -7.19 3.97
C LEU A 74 -11.95 -7.11 2.79
N VAL A 75 -11.69 -7.84 1.71
CA VAL A 75 -12.45 -7.76 0.44
C VAL A 75 -13.28 -9.04 0.18
N VAL A 76 -13.25 -10.02 1.10
CA VAL A 76 -14.21 -11.14 1.14
C VAL A 76 -15.56 -10.66 1.66
#